data_AF-A0A955TBS9-F1
#
_entry.id   AF-A0A955TBS9-F1
#
_cell.length_a   1.000
_cell.length_b   1.000
_cell.length_c   1.000
_cell.angle_alpha   90.00
_cell.angle_beta   90.00
_cell.angle_gamma   90.00
#
_symmetry.space_group_name_H-M   'P 1'
#
loop_
_entity.id
_entity.type
_entity.pdbx_description
1 polymer ?
#
loop_
_entity_poly.entity_id
_entity_poly.type
_entity_poly.pdbx_seq_one_letter_code
_entity_poly.pdbx_strand_id
1 'polypeptide(L)'
;LHSTGQLHKGGPNIGLYVQITTETEADRSIPNRPYAFGVFCQCQAEGDLRSLRKHGRRVIRIHLRDLEVGLAELKMTLTSLLQAQPALASN
;
A
#
# COMPACT_ATOMS: atom_id res chain seq x y z
N LEU A 1 -11.93 -3.94 -1.88
CA LEU A 1 -11.48 -5.04 -2.77
C LEU A 1 -12.67 -5.80 -3.33
N HIS A 2 -12.82 -5.87 -4.65
CA HIS A 2 -13.82 -6.75 -5.28
C HIS A 2 -13.25 -7.73 -6.34
N SER A 3 -11.98 -7.63 -6.71
CA SER A 3 -11.45 -8.40 -7.85
C SER A 3 -10.34 -9.41 -7.51
N THR A 4 -9.53 -9.21 -6.46
CA THR A 4 -8.34 -10.07 -6.18
C THR A 4 -8.30 -10.69 -4.78
N GLY A 5 -9.43 -10.66 -4.05
CA GLY A 5 -9.49 -11.06 -2.64
C GLY A 5 -9.00 -12.49 -2.35
N GLN A 6 -9.35 -13.46 -3.20
CA GLN A 6 -8.91 -14.85 -3.02
C GLN A 6 -7.44 -15.07 -3.40
N LEU A 7 -6.94 -14.41 -4.44
CA LEU A 7 -5.53 -14.52 -4.87
C LEU A 7 -4.59 -14.01 -3.79
N HIS A 8 -4.97 -12.94 -3.08
CA HIS A 8 -4.12 -12.32 -2.07
C HIS A 8 -4.26 -12.90 -0.67
N LYS A 9 -5.38 -13.58 -0.36
CA LYS A 9 -5.70 -14.02 1.01
C LYS A 9 -5.84 -15.54 1.13
N GLY A 10 -6.35 -16.22 0.10
CA GLY A 10 -6.59 -17.67 0.10
C GLY A 10 -5.60 -18.53 -0.70
N GLY A 11 -4.83 -17.95 -1.63
CA GLY A 11 -3.82 -18.68 -2.42
C GLY A 11 -2.50 -18.98 -1.67
N PRO A 12 -1.52 -19.67 -2.28
CA PRO A 12 -0.22 -19.94 -1.66
C PRO A 12 0.48 -18.68 -1.13
N ASN A 13 1.27 -18.79 -0.05
CA ASN A 13 1.96 -17.65 0.59
C ASN A 13 3.25 -17.23 -0.11
N ILE A 14 3.13 -16.86 -1.39
CA ILE A 14 4.25 -16.49 -2.26
C ILE A 14 4.29 -14.99 -2.60
N GLY A 15 3.23 -14.25 -2.28
CA GLY A 15 3.13 -12.82 -2.59
C GLY A 15 3.92 -11.92 -1.65
N LEU A 16 4.56 -10.89 -2.21
CA LEU A 16 5.08 -9.74 -1.48
C LEU A 16 4.21 -8.52 -1.81
N TYR A 17 3.70 -7.86 -0.78
CA TYR A 17 2.74 -6.76 -0.93
C TYR A 17 3.34 -5.44 -0.44
N VAL A 18 3.16 -4.38 -1.22
CA VAL A 18 3.47 -3.02 -0.82
C VAL A 18 2.16 -2.23 -0.82
N GLN A 19 1.78 -1.71 0.34
CA GLN A 19 0.64 -0.81 0.45
C GLN A 19 1.15 0.63 0.51
N ILE A 20 0.74 1.45 -0.45
CA ILE A 20 1.07 2.88 -0.46
C ILE A 20 -0.19 3.64 -0.07
N THR A 21 -0.05 4.55 0.88
CA THR A 21 -1.13 5.42 1.38
C THR A 21 -0.64 6.85 1.44
N THR A 22 -1.54 7.81 1.45
CA THR A 22 -1.22 9.24 1.58
C THR A 22 -2.23 9.93 2.48
N GLU A 23 -1.87 11.10 3.02
CA GLU A 23 -2.85 12.02 3.58
C GLU A 23 -3.81 12.52 2.48
N THR A 24 -5.04 12.85 2.87
CA THR A 24 -6.06 13.35 1.95
C THR A 24 -6.17 14.86 2.12
N GLU A 25 -5.66 15.62 1.16
CA GLU A 25 -5.60 17.10 1.25
C GLU A 25 -6.98 17.77 1.08
N ALA A 26 -7.89 17.14 0.33
CA ALA A 26 -9.23 17.66 0.07
C ALA A 26 -10.29 16.59 0.42
N ASP A 27 -10.56 16.41 1.71
CA ASP A 27 -11.51 15.40 2.16
C ASP A 27 -12.95 15.80 1.79
N ARG A 28 -13.67 14.85 1.17
CA ARG A 28 -15.03 15.05 0.66
C ARG A 28 -16.03 14.40 1.62
N SER A 29 -16.99 15.16 2.09
CA SER A 29 -18.10 14.61 2.88
C SER A 29 -18.89 13.58 2.06
N ILE A 30 -19.28 12.47 2.70
CA ILE A 30 -20.17 11.49 2.09
C ILE A 30 -21.60 11.79 2.58
N PRO A 31 -22.59 11.95 1.68
CA PRO A 31 -23.97 12.19 2.08
C PRO A 31 -24.49 11.14 3.07
N ASN A 32 -25.17 11.59 4.13
CA ASN A 32 -25.77 10.75 5.16
C ASN A 32 -24.77 9.84 5.91
N ARG A 33 -23.48 10.17 5.94
CA ARG A 33 -22.47 9.45 6.73
C ARG A 33 -21.81 10.38 7.75
N PRO A 34 -21.46 9.88 8.94
CA PRO A 34 -20.80 10.68 9.97
C PRO A 34 -19.28 10.83 9.76
N TYR A 35 -18.76 10.39 8.60
CA TYR A 35 -17.34 10.44 8.25
C TYR A 35 -17.17 10.87 6.80
N ALA A 36 -16.01 11.46 6.50
CA ALA A 36 -15.64 11.89 5.16
C ALA A 36 -14.93 10.78 4.38
N PHE A 37 -14.73 10.99 3.09
CA PHE A 37 -14.22 10.00 2.14
C PHE A 37 -12.79 9.56 2.45
N GLY A 38 -11.95 10.48 2.92
CA GLY A 38 -10.58 10.22 3.37
C GLY A 38 -10.56 9.22 4.53
N VAL A 39 -11.41 9.44 5.55
CA VAL A 39 -11.57 8.50 6.67
C VAL A 39 -11.99 7.11 6.18
N PHE A 40 -12.93 7.04 5.23
CA PHE A 40 -13.37 5.77 4.66
C PHE A 40 -12.24 5.03 3.93
N CYS A 41 -11.45 5.74 3.12
CA CYS A 41 -10.29 5.20 2.42
C CYS A 41 -9.21 4.71 3.38
N GLN A 42 -8.88 5.50 4.41
CA GLN A 42 -7.95 5.09 5.47
C GLN A 42 -8.43 3.82 6.17
N CYS A 43 -9.70 3.76 6.55
CA CYS A 43 -10.29 2.58 7.17
C CYS A 43 -10.20 1.34 6.28
N GLN A 44 -10.42 1.48 4.96
CA GLN A 44 -10.24 0.38 4.01
C GLN A 44 -8.78 -0.07 3.92
N ALA A 45 -7.84 0.87 3.78
CA ALA A 45 -6.41 0.56 3.73
C ALA A 45 -5.95 -0.18 5.01
N GLU A 46 -6.47 0.20 6.17
CA GLU A 46 -6.23 -0.53 7.42
C GLU A 46 -6.82 -1.93 7.45
N GLY A 47 -8.07 -2.08 7.00
CA GLY A 47 -8.72 -3.39 6.88
C GLY A 47 -7.91 -4.35 6.02
N ASP A 48 -7.36 -3.85 4.93
CA ASP A 48 -6.56 -4.63 3.99
C ASP A 48 -5.22 -5.06 4.57
N LEU A 49 -4.49 -4.14 5.21
CA LEU A 49 -3.23 -4.45 5.87
C LEU A 49 -3.42 -5.49 6.97
N ARG A 50 -4.43 -5.31 7.84
CA ARG A 50 -4.75 -6.28 8.89
C ARG A 50 -5.10 -7.63 8.30
N SER A 51 -5.88 -7.66 7.23
CA SER A 51 -6.26 -8.89 6.56
C SER A 51 -5.04 -9.62 5.98
N LEU A 52 -4.11 -8.92 5.33
CA LEU A 52 -2.88 -9.51 4.80
C LEU A 52 -2.00 -10.07 5.92
N ARG A 53 -1.79 -9.29 6.99
CA ARG A 53 -1.01 -9.73 8.17
C ARG A 53 -1.63 -10.96 8.84
N LYS A 54 -2.96 -10.99 9.01
CA LYS A 54 -3.68 -12.13 9.61
C LYS A 54 -3.50 -13.43 8.82
N HIS A 55 -3.31 -13.35 7.50
CA HIS A 55 -3.04 -14.50 6.64
C HIS A 55 -1.54 -14.79 6.47
N GLY A 56 -0.67 -14.23 7.33
CA GLY A 56 0.78 -14.44 7.30
C GLY A 56 1.47 -13.88 6.06
N ARG A 57 0.85 -12.94 5.35
CA ARG A 57 1.42 -12.35 4.12
C ARG A 57 2.54 -11.38 4.45
N ARG A 58 3.58 -11.37 3.61
CA ARG A 58 4.66 -10.40 3.67
C ARG A 58 4.16 -9.07 3.11
N VAL A 59 3.93 -8.10 3.98
CA VAL A 59 3.39 -6.79 3.60
C VAL A 59 4.12 -5.68 4.33
N ILE A 60 4.51 -4.64 3.57
CA ILE A 60 4.96 -3.36 4.11
C ILE A 60 3.96 -2.28 3.73
N ARG A 61 3.81 -1.28 4.60
CA ARG A 61 3.09 -0.05 4.26
C ARG A 61 4.06 1.12 4.19
N ILE A 62 3.94 1.91 3.14
CA ILE A 62 4.59 3.21 2.97
C ILE A 62 3.48 4.26 3.05
N HIS A 63 3.60 5.19 3.99
CA HIS A 63 2.66 6.29 4.16
C HIS A 63 3.34 7.60 3.76
N LEU A 64 2.81 8.23 2.72
CA LEU A 64 3.29 9.49 2.18
C LEU A 64 2.57 10.63 2.92
N ARG A 65 3.32 11.50 3.59
CA ARG A 65 2.72 12.68 4.27
C ARG A 65 2.27 13.72 3.25
N ASP A 66 3.06 13.85 2.19
CA ASP A 66 2.79 14.66 1.01
C ASP A 66 2.87 13.73 -0.20
N LEU A 67 1.86 13.79 -1.06
CA LEU A 67 1.76 12.87 -2.19
C LEU A 67 2.86 13.13 -3.22
N GLU A 68 3.11 14.38 -3.57
CA GLU A 68 4.04 14.73 -4.64
C GLU A 68 5.48 14.52 -4.20
N VAL A 69 5.85 15.07 -3.04
CA VAL A 69 7.18 14.93 -2.45
C VAL A 69 7.45 13.45 -2.13
N GLY A 70 6.50 12.78 -1.49
CA GLY A 70 6.65 11.38 -1.10
C GLY A 70 6.80 10.44 -2.30
N LEU A 71 6.06 10.65 -3.40
CA LEU A 71 6.23 9.86 -4.62
C LEU A 71 7.58 10.13 -5.30
N ALA A 72 8.04 11.38 -5.32
CA ALA A 72 9.35 11.74 -5.88
C ALA A 72 10.49 11.05 -5.10
N GLU A 73 10.48 11.12 -3.78
CA GLU A 73 11.46 10.46 -2.90
C GLU A 73 11.44 8.93 -3.06
N LEU A 74 10.25 8.33 -3.09
CA LEU A 74 10.10 6.89 -3.29
C LEU A 74 10.67 6.48 -4.66
N LYS A 75 10.35 7.23 -5.72
CA LYS A 75 10.88 6.96 -7.07
C LYS A 75 12.40 7.06 -7.11
N MET A 76 12.97 8.11 -6.54
CA MET A 76 14.43 8.30 -6.50
C MET A 76 15.11 7.16 -5.74
N THR A 77 14.58 6.81 -4.57
CA THR A 77 15.13 5.73 -3.73
C THR A 77 15.08 4.39 -4.46
N LEU A 78 13.94 4.03 -5.06
CA LEU A 78 13.81 2.78 -5.82
C LEU A 78 14.75 2.74 -7.04
N THR A 79 14.87 3.86 -7.76
CA THR A 79 15.77 3.97 -8.92
C THR A 79 17.23 3.78 -8.49
N SER A 80 17.64 4.45 -7.41
CA SER A 80 18.99 4.32 -6.85
C SER A 80 19.29 2.89 -6.39
N LEU A 81 18.36 2.24 -5.69
CA LEU A 81 18.52 0.85 -5.24
C LEU A 81 18.67 -0.13 -6.41
N LEU A 82 17.86 0.04 -7.47
CA LEU A 82 17.94 -0.80 -8.66
C LEU A 82 19.25 -0.60 -9.43
N GLN A 83 19.79 0.63 -9.45
CA GLN A 83 21.08 0.94 -10.07
C GLN A 83 22.27 0.48 -9.21
N ALA A 84 22.11 0.45 -7.89
CA ALA A 84 23.15 0.07 -6.93
C ALA A 84 23.23 -1.44 -6.66
N GLN A 85 22.31 -2.26 -7.16
CA GLN A 85 22.45 -3.72 -7.11
C GLN A 85 23.44 -4.20 -8.19
N PRO A 86 24.66 -4.68 -7.84
CA PRO A 86 25.38 -5.56 -8.76
C PRO A 86 24.60 -6.87 -8.89
N ALA A 87 24.68 -7.48 -10.07
CA ALA A 87 23.94 -8.68 -10.47
C ALA A 87 23.86 -9.75 -9.36
N LEU A 88 22.71 -9.83 -8.69
CA LEU A 88 22.28 -11.03 -7.96
C LEU A 88 21.77 -12.06 -8.97
N ALA A 89 22.65 -12.45 -9.89
CA ALA A 89 22.43 -13.50 -10.87
C ALA A 89 23.66 -14.41 -10.93
N SER A 90 23.93 -15.08 -9.82
CA SER A 90 24.71 -16.32 -9.80
C SER A 90 24.34 -17.12 -8.56
N ASN A 91 23.38 -18.02 -8.73
CA ASN A 91 23.30 -19.35 -8.11
C ASN A 91 22.25 -20.17 -8.86
#